data_AF-A0AAV9QDV2-F1
#
_entry.id   AF-A0AAV9QDV2-F1
#
_cell.length_a   1.000
_cell.length_b   1.000
_cell.length_c   1.000
_cell.angle_alpha   90.00
_cell.angle_beta   90.00
_cell.angle_gamma   90.00
#
_symmetry.space_group_name_H-M   'P 1'
#
loop_
_entity.id
_entity.type
_entity.pdbx_description
1 polymer ?
#
loop_
_entity_poly.entity_id
_entity_poly.type
_entity_poly.pdbx_seq_one_letter_code
_entity_poly.pdbx_strand_id
1 'polypeptide(L)'
;MVVNLQDAVPIVSQNLDQYRDSIHTSVVKDLKHVEKALVTGLEELTVDLDQHFDDLAKVEEPLQKPFDTETLSIQPDPDAEGHKQQAQEVLLQDRITAFRNLREEKEKVLCKLWEDWEDIQFRLIGLAAEVLGQDTLAFAQVRDEDMKPGQREKLENTLMAAQKIFEEHGDPHDSLAQDLQAFEERVGQIASKTKTTVSELQQQYNVQKNKLFKGLHRHIELLAAL
;
A
#
# COMPACT_ATOMS: atom_id res chain seq x y z
N MET A 1 -30.46 -119.38 46.04
CA MET A 1 -29.49 -118.77 45.11
C MET A 1 -29.14 -117.40 45.70
N VAL A 2 -28.21 -117.39 46.64
CA VAL A 2 -27.87 -116.19 47.44
C VAL A 2 -26.72 -115.51 46.72
N VAL A 3 -27.01 -114.38 46.08
CA VAL A 3 -25.98 -113.53 45.48
C VAL A 3 -25.23 -112.87 46.64
N ASN A 4 -23.94 -113.18 46.73
CA ASN A 4 -23.09 -112.75 47.82
C ASN A 4 -22.79 -111.25 47.66
N LEU A 5 -23.46 -110.41 48.46
CA LEU A 5 -23.32 -108.95 48.45
C LEU A 5 -21.91 -108.46 48.84
N GLN A 6 -21.05 -109.36 49.34
CA GLN A 6 -19.68 -109.06 49.79
C GLN A 6 -18.69 -108.88 48.64
N ASP A 7 -18.95 -109.47 47.46
CA ASP A 7 -18.08 -109.34 46.28
C ASP A 7 -18.45 -108.13 45.40
N ALA A 8 -19.63 -107.52 45.58
CA ALA A 8 -20.11 -106.40 44.76
C ALA A 8 -19.59 -105.02 45.24
N VAL A 9 -19.36 -104.85 46.54
CA VAL A 9 -18.86 -103.59 47.15
C VAL A 9 -17.46 -103.17 46.65
N PRO A 10 -16.45 -104.04 46.58
CA PRO A 10 -15.13 -103.65 46.08
C PRO A 10 -15.11 -103.33 44.58
N ILE A 11 -15.98 -103.98 43.79
CA ILE A 11 -16.10 -103.73 42.34
C ILE A 11 -16.72 -102.34 42.09
N VAL A 12 -17.74 -101.97 42.87
CA VAL A 12 -18.36 -100.64 42.78
C VAL A 12 -17.39 -99.55 43.25
N SER A 13 -16.58 -99.79 44.29
CA SER A 13 -15.58 -98.82 44.75
C SER A 13 -14.47 -98.61 43.72
N GLN A 14 -13.96 -99.69 43.10
CA GLN A 14 -12.95 -99.59 42.05
C GLN A 14 -13.44 -98.84 40.80
N ASN A 15 -14.68 -99.08 40.37
CA ASN A 15 -15.26 -98.35 39.25
C ASN A 15 -15.48 -96.87 39.57
N LEU A 16 -15.81 -96.53 40.82
CA LEU A 16 -15.93 -95.16 41.30
C LEU A 16 -14.57 -94.44 41.39
N ASP A 17 -13.52 -95.15 41.83
CA ASP A 17 -12.16 -94.63 41.83
C ASP A 17 -11.66 -94.39 40.40
N GLN A 18 -11.87 -95.34 39.48
CA GLN A 18 -11.53 -95.17 38.06
C GLN A 18 -12.30 -94.03 37.39
N TYR A 19 -13.59 -93.88 37.69
CA TYR A 19 -14.39 -92.78 37.16
C TYR A 19 -13.93 -91.43 37.74
N ARG A 20 -13.59 -91.38 39.03
CA ARG A 20 -13.02 -90.19 39.68
C ARG A 20 -11.68 -89.80 39.06
N ASP A 21 -10.80 -90.77 38.82
CA ASP A 21 -9.50 -90.52 38.21
C ASP A 21 -9.63 -90.08 36.75
N SER A 22 -10.58 -90.66 36.01
CA SER A 22 -10.90 -90.23 34.64
C SER A 22 -11.43 -88.79 34.61
N ILE A 23 -12.36 -88.44 35.50
CA ILE A 23 -12.87 -87.06 35.61
C ILE A 23 -11.72 -86.13 36.00
N HIS A 24 -10.93 -86.48 37.01
CA HIS A 24 -9.84 -85.64 37.48
C HIS A 24 -8.82 -85.39 36.37
N THR A 25 -8.46 -86.42 35.61
CA THR A 25 -7.55 -86.32 34.47
C THR A 25 -8.13 -85.45 33.35
N SER A 26 -9.43 -85.59 33.06
CA SER A 26 -10.11 -84.75 32.07
C SER A 26 -10.15 -83.29 32.50
N VAL A 27 -10.57 -83.02 33.73
CA VAL A 27 -10.69 -81.66 34.29
C VAL A 27 -9.33 -80.98 34.34
N VAL A 28 -8.27 -81.67 34.76
CA VAL A 28 -6.91 -81.12 34.77
C VAL A 28 -6.41 -80.82 33.35
N LYS A 29 -6.74 -81.68 32.38
CA LYS A 29 -6.38 -81.47 30.98
C LYS A 29 -7.11 -80.26 30.39
N ASP A 30 -8.41 -80.13 30.67
CA ASP A 30 -9.23 -79.01 30.20
C ASP A 30 -8.80 -77.70 30.85
N LEU A 31 -8.53 -77.70 32.16
CA LEU A 31 -7.97 -76.54 32.87
C LEU A 31 -6.62 -76.11 32.29
N LYS A 32 -5.70 -77.05 32.04
CA LYS A 32 -4.41 -76.74 31.40
C LYS A 32 -4.57 -76.20 29.99
N HIS A 33 -5.56 -76.71 29.24
CA HIS A 33 -5.84 -76.23 27.89
C HIS A 33 -6.37 -74.80 27.91
N VAL A 34 -7.32 -74.49 28.81
CA VAL A 34 -7.88 -73.15 29.00
C VAL A 34 -6.81 -72.18 29.51
N GLU A 35 -6.01 -72.58 30.50
CA GLU A 35 -4.90 -71.78 31.02
C GLU A 35 -3.93 -71.42 29.90
N LYS A 36 -3.52 -72.41 29.10
CA LYS A 36 -2.62 -72.17 27.97
C LYS A 36 -3.25 -71.25 26.92
N ALA A 37 -4.52 -71.44 26.57
CA ALA A 37 -5.22 -70.59 25.62
C ALA A 37 -5.32 -69.13 26.11
N LEU A 38 -5.57 -68.93 27.41
CA LEU A 38 -5.61 -67.59 28.01
C LEU A 38 -4.23 -66.93 28.04
N VAL A 39 -3.18 -67.67 28.41
CA VAL A 39 -1.80 -67.14 28.41
C VAL A 39 -1.38 -66.75 26.99
N THR A 40 -1.61 -67.62 26.00
CA THR A 40 -1.28 -67.30 24.60
C THR A 40 -2.10 -66.13 24.08
N GLY A 41 -3.40 -66.05 24.42
CA GLY A 41 -4.22 -64.89 24.06
C GLY A 41 -3.76 -63.58 24.71
N LEU A 42 -3.25 -63.62 25.94
CA LEU A 42 -2.66 -62.45 26.61
C LEU A 42 -1.32 -62.04 25.97
N GLU A 43 -0.48 -63.00 25.59
CA GLU A 43 0.77 -62.73 24.89
C GLU A 43 0.51 -62.11 23.51
N GLU A 44 -0.42 -62.68 22.74
CA GLU A 44 -0.84 -62.13 21.44
C GLU A 44 -1.43 -60.72 21.59
N LEU A 45 -2.30 -60.50 22.58
CA LEU A 45 -2.86 -59.18 22.84
C LEU A 45 -1.79 -58.15 23.22
N THR A 46 -0.78 -58.57 24.00
CA THR A 46 0.33 -57.68 24.39
C THR A 46 1.15 -57.27 23.17
N VAL A 47 1.46 -58.21 22.29
CA VAL A 47 2.19 -57.93 21.03
C VAL A 47 1.37 -56.99 20.12
N ASP A 48 0.06 -57.21 20.02
CA ASP A 48 -0.82 -56.36 19.22
C ASP A 48 -0.90 -54.92 19.77
N LEU A 49 -0.92 -54.79 21.10
CA LEU A 49 -0.92 -53.49 21.78
C LEU A 49 0.40 -52.74 21.59
N ASP A 50 1.54 -53.43 21.71
CA ASP A 50 2.86 -52.85 21.45
C ASP A 50 3.00 -52.41 19.98
N GLN A 51 2.52 -53.23 19.04
CA GLN A 51 2.50 -52.88 17.62
C GLN A 51 1.63 -51.63 17.35
N HIS A 52 0.49 -51.52 18.01
CA HIS A 52 -0.37 -50.33 17.91
C HIS A 52 0.29 -49.08 18.50
N PHE A 53 1.05 -49.19 19.60
CA PHE A 53 1.82 -48.08 20.14
C PHE A 53 2.93 -47.64 19.19
N ASP A 54 3.65 -48.58 18.58
CA ASP A 54 4.69 -48.27 17.60
C ASP A 54 4.12 -47.58 16.35
N ASP A 55 2.97 -48.05 15.87
CA ASP A 55 2.31 -47.45 14.72
C ASP A 55 1.73 -46.07 15.04
N LEU A 56 1.24 -45.85 16.26
CA LEU A 56 0.84 -44.53 16.72
C LEU A 56 2.04 -43.58 16.84
N ALA A 57 3.16 -44.06 17.38
CA ALA A 57 4.39 -43.27 17.50
C ALA A 57 4.93 -42.81 16.14
N LYS A 58 4.87 -43.67 15.11
CA LYS A 58 5.26 -43.30 13.73
C LYS A 58 4.37 -42.22 13.13
N VAL A 59 3.10 -42.15 13.51
CA VAL A 59 2.15 -41.14 13.03
C VAL A 59 2.28 -39.84 13.84
N GLU A 60 2.63 -39.93 15.12
CA GLU A 60 2.73 -38.78 16.02
C GLU A 60 4.07 -38.03 15.88
N GLU A 61 5.17 -38.73 15.62
CA GLU A 61 6.52 -38.14 15.49
C GLU A 61 6.62 -37.01 14.45
N PRO A 62 5.99 -37.08 13.25
CA PRO A 62 5.97 -35.97 12.30
C PRO A 62 5.13 -34.78 12.76
N LEU A 63 4.07 -35.02 13.55
CA LEU A 63 3.15 -34.00 14.05
C LEU A 63 3.69 -33.29 15.30
N GLN A 64 4.58 -33.94 16.05
CA GLN A 64 5.29 -33.35 17.18
C GLN A 64 6.45 -32.44 16.77
N LYS A 65 6.80 -32.38 15.47
CA LYS A 65 7.84 -31.44 15.02
C LYS A 65 7.37 -30.01 15.21
N PRO A 66 8.05 -29.20 16.03
CA PRO A 66 7.69 -27.80 16.22
C PRO A 66 7.87 -27.03 14.91
N PHE A 67 6.99 -26.05 14.65
CA PHE A 67 7.02 -25.16 13.48
C PHE A 67 8.39 -24.49 13.27
N ASP A 68 9.15 -24.34 14.35
CA ASP A 68 10.51 -23.81 14.44
C ASP A 68 11.53 -24.63 13.62
N THR A 69 11.22 -25.89 13.33
CA THR A 69 12.06 -26.83 12.57
C THR A 69 11.57 -27.08 11.15
N GLU A 70 10.47 -26.46 10.75
CA GLU A 70 9.88 -26.62 9.42
C GLU A 70 10.77 -25.91 8.38
N THR A 71 11.21 -26.66 7.36
CA THR A 71 12.05 -26.16 6.28
C THR A 71 11.26 -26.08 4.98
N LEU A 72 11.44 -24.97 4.25
CA LEU A 72 10.97 -24.81 2.89
C LEU A 72 12.11 -25.14 1.93
N SER A 73 11.84 -26.01 0.96
CA SER A 73 12.74 -26.22 -0.18
C SER A 73 12.46 -25.17 -1.24
N ILE A 74 13.40 -24.24 -1.44
CA ILE A 74 13.31 -23.24 -2.51
C ILE A 74 13.88 -23.87 -3.77
N GLN A 75 13.03 -24.10 -4.76
CA GLN A 75 13.50 -24.52 -6.08
C GLN A 75 14.20 -23.34 -6.76
N PRO A 76 15.36 -23.58 -7.39
CA PRO A 76 16.02 -22.57 -8.18
C PRO A 76 15.14 -22.17 -9.37
N ASP A 77 15.16 -20.88 -9.68
CA ASP A 77 14.46 -20.31 -10.84
C ASP A 77 15.05 -20.91 -12.13
N PRO A 78 14.25 -21.54 -13.02
CA PRO A 78 14.75 -22.16 -14.24
C PRO A 78 15.39 -21.17 -15.22
N ASP A 79 15.06 -19.88 -15.11
CA ASP A 79 15.52 -18.84 -16.04
C ASP A 79 16.75 -18.06 -15.54
N ALA A 80 17.28 -18.40 -14.35
CA ALA A 80 18.50 -17.80 -13.82
C ALA A 80 19.75 -18.41 -14.49
N GLU A 81 20.07 -17.93 -15.70
CA GLU A 81 21.28 -18.27 -16.43
C GLU A 81 22.54 -18.03 -15.57
N GLY A 82 23.12 -19.10 -15.03
CA GLY A 82 24.52 -19.09 -14.59
C GLY A 82 24.85 -19.75 -13.26
N HIS A 83 23.87 -20.05 -12.41
CA HIS A 83 24.15 -20.73 -11.14
C HIS A 83 23.25 -21.94 -10.95
N LYS A 84 23.85 -23.14 -10.94
CA LYS A 84 23.23 -24.36 -10.39
C LYS A 84 23.00 -24.15 -8.89
N GLN A 85 22.01 -23.33 -8.53
CA GLN A 85 21.56 -23.17 -7.16
C GLN A 85 20.88 -24.50 -6.80
N GLN A 86 21.56 -25.31 -5.99
CA GLN A 86 20.94 -26.48 -5.39
C GLN A 86 19.72 -26.03 -4.61
N ALA A 87 18.66 -26.85 -4.59
CA ALA A 87 17.45 -26.56 -3.83
C ALA A 87 17.85 -26.21 -2.39
N GLN A 88 17.61 -24.96 -2.00
CA GLN A 88 18.05 -24.46 -0.71
C GLN A 88 16.93 -24.72 0.29
N GLU A 89 17.20 -25.58 1.27
CA GLU A 89 16.34 -25.71 2.43
C GLU A 89 16.57 -24.50 3.35
N VAL A 90 15.50 -23.76 3.60
CA VAL A 90 15.54 -22.59 4.49
C VAL A 90 14.43 -22.74 5.52
N LEU A 91 14.73 -22.39 6.77
CA LEU A 91 13.72 -22.40 7.84
C LEU A 91 12.55 -21.49 7.46
N LEU A 92 11.33 -22.02 7.58
CA LEU A 92 10.11 -21.30 7.28
C LEU A 92 10.00 -20.05 8.16
N GLN A 93 10.38 -20.15 9.43
CA GLN A 93 10.37 -19.05 10.39
C GLN A 93 11.25 -17.87 9.93
N ASP A 94 12.44 -18.13 9.39
CA ASP A 94 13.33 -17.09 8.89
C ASP A 94 12.71 -16.36 7.71
N ARG A 95 12.04 -17.09 6.81
CA ARG A 95 11.36 -16.52 5.64
C ARG A 95 10.13 -15.71 6.04
N ILE A 96 9.33 -16.19 6.99
CA ILE A 96 8.20 -15.44 7.54
C ILE A 96 8.69 -14.15 8.20
N THR A 97 9.77 -14.22 8.97
CA THR A 97 10.34 -13.05 9.64
C THR A 97 10.89 -12.05 8.63
N ALA A 98 11.64 -12.51 7.63
CA ALA A 98 12.14 -11.67 6.55
C ALA A 98 11.00 -11.00 5.77
N PHE A 99 9.92 -11.73 5.48
CA PHE A 99 8.74 -11.19 4.81
C PHE A 99 8.03 -10.12 5.66
N ARG A 100 7.87 -10.35 6.97
CA ARG A 100 7.29 -9.36 7.88
C ARG A 100 8.12 -8.10 7.94
N ASN A 101 9.44 -8.23 8.07
CA ASN A 101 10.36 -7.09 8.06
C ASN A 101 10.27 -6.31 6.75
N LEU A 102 10.25 -7.01 5.61
CA LEU A 102 10.08 -6.38 4.30
C LEU A 102 8.73 -5.66 4.20
N ARG A 103 7.64 -6.28 4.66
CA ARG A 103 6.33 -5.65 4.67
C ARG A 103 6.33 -4.36 5.48
N GLU A 104 6.89 -4.38 6.69
CA GLU A 104 6.99 -3.18 7.55
C GLU A 104 7.84 -2.09 6.91
N GLU A 105 8.95 -2.45 6.26
CA GLU A 105 9.79 -1.49 5.53
C GLU A 105 9.01 -0.86 4.36
N LYS A 106 8.33 -1.68 3.56
CA LYS A 106 7.53 -1.19 2.42
C LYS A 106 6.33 -0.35 2.87
N GLU A 107 5.69 -0.72 3.96
CA GLU A 107 4.61 0.05 4.57
C GLU A 107 5.11 1.44 4.99
N LYS A 108 6.27 1.54 5.65
CA LYS A 108 6.88 2.84 5.97
C LYS A 108 7.16 3.69 4.73
N VAL A 109 7.67 3.08 3.67
CA VAL A 109 7.92 3.77 2.41
C VAL A 109 6.62 4.27 1.77
N LEU A 110 5.57 3.44 1.76
CA LEU A 110 4.26 3.83 1.23
C LEU A 110 3.62 4.95 2.04
N CYS A 111 3.68 4.89 3.37
CA CYS A 111 3.20 5.96 4.24
C CYS A 111 3.93 7.28 3.93
N LYS A 112 5.26 7.24 3.80
CA LYS A 112 6.04 8.43 3.44
C LYS A 112 5.67 8.97 2.06
N LEU A 113 5.56 8.11 1.05
CA LEU A 113 5.16 8.54 -0.30
C LEU A 113 3.76 9.14 -0.31
N TRP A 114 2.86 8.65 0.53
CA TRP A 114 1.52 9.20 0.69
C TRP A 114 1.56 10.60 1.33
N GLU A 115 2.38 10.81 2.36
CA GLU A 115 2.60 12.12 2.97
C GLU A 115 3.24 13.11 1.99
N ASP A 116 4.25 12.68 1.24
CA ASP A 116 4.92 13.50 0.22
C ASP A 116 3.94 13.90 -0.90
N TRP A 117 3.09 12.98 -1.34
CA TRP A 117 2.04 13.24 -2.32
C TRP A 117 1.02 14.26 -1.81
N GLU A 118 0.58 14.10 -0.56
CA GLU A 118 -0.34 14.99 0.11
C GLU A 118 0.22 16.43 0.19
N ASP A 119 1.49 16.58 0.58
CA ASP A 119 2.17 17.88 0.61
C ASP A 119 2.29 18.51 -0.80
N ILE A 120 2.50 17.72 -1.85
CA ILE A 120 2.50 18.20 -3.24
C ILE A 120 1.11 18.71 -3.63
N GLN A 121 0.04 18.01 -3.26
CA GLN A 121 -1.33 18.46 -3.53
C GLN A 121 -1.62 19.80 -2.85
N PHE A 122 -1.23 19.97 -1.58
CA PHE A 122 -1.40 21.26 -0.91
C PHE A 122 -0.62 22.39 -1.59
N ARG A 123 0.62 22.14 -2.03
CA ARG A 123 1.40 23.13 -2.79
C ARG A 123 0.74 23.50 -4.12
N LEU A 124 0.20 22.52 -4.85
CA LEU A 124 -0.52 22.78 -6.09
C LEU A 124 -1.78 23.62 -5.86
N ILE A 125 -2.54 23.31 -4.81
CA ILE A 125 -3.71 24.08 -4.41
C ILE A 125 -3.31 25.51 -4.02
N GLY A 126 -2.25 25.68 -3.23
CA GLY A 126 -1.71 26.98 -2.87
C GLY A 126 -1.32 27.80 -4.10
N LEU A 127 -0.57 27.20 -5.03
CA LEU A 127 -0.20 27.86 -6.29
C LEU A 127 -1.42 28.25 -7.13
N ALA A 128 -2.43 27.37 -7.20
CA ALA A 128 -3.66 27.68 -7.92
C ALA A 128 -4.41 28.85 -7.28
N ALA A 129 -4.43 28.93 -5.94
CA ALA A 129 -5.02 30.03 -5.20
C ALA A 129 -4.24 31.34 -5.37
N GLU A 130 -2.90 31.27 -5.41
CA GLU A 130 -2.03 32.43 -5.67
C GLU A 130 -2.25 33.04 -7.06
N VAL A 131 -2.67 32.24 -8.05
CA VAL A 131 -2.82 32.69 -9.44
C VAL A 131 -4.27 33.06 -9.79
N LEU A 132 -5.23 32.25 -9.34
CA LEU A 132 -6.64 32.38 -9.74
C LEU A 132 -7.50 33.04 -8.65
N GLY A 133 -6.97 33.23 -7.45
CA GLY A 133 -7.72 33.67 -6.28
C GLY A 133 -8.50 32.52 -5.64
N GLN A 134 -8.61 32.54 -4.31
CA GLN A 134 -9.24 31.46 -3.55
C GLN A 134 -10.70 31.19 -3.94
N ASP A 135 -11.46 32.24 -4.29
CA ASP A 135 -12.89 32.17 -4.57
C ASP A 135 -13.25 31.39 -5.84
N THR A 136 -12.28 31.16 -6.73
CA THR A 136 -12.48 30.42 -7.98
C THR A 136 -12.23 28.91 -7.82
N LEU A 137 -11.65 28.49 -6.68
CA LEU A 137 -11.34 27.10 -6.41
C LEU A 137 -12.52 26.39 -5.75
N ALA A 138 -13.06 25.39 -6.44
CA ALA A 138 -14.07 24.48 -5.89
C ALA A 138 -13.43 23.14 -5.52
N PHE A 139 -13.41 22.83 -4.23
CA PHE A 139 -12.93 21.54 -3.75
C PHE A 139 -14.08 20.53 -3.75
N ALA A 140 -13.96 19.50 -4.60
CA ALA A 140 -14.89 18.37 -4.62
C ALA A 140 -14.63 17.43 -3.43
N GLN A 141 -14.81 17.92 -2.21
CA GLN A 141 -14.86 17.06 -1.03
C GLN A 141 -16.27 16.52 -0.88
N VAL A 142 -16.39 15.20 -1.01
CA VAL A 142 -17.68 14.50 -0.97
C VAL A 142 -18.20 14.41 0.47
N ARG A 143 -17.31 14.39 1.49
CA ARG A 143 -17.64 14.52 2.92
C ARG A 143 -16.48 15.15 3.73
N ASP A 144 -16.83 15.93 4.77
CA ASP A 144 -15.89 16.48 5.77
C ASP A 144 -15.12 15.37 6.54
N GLU A 145 -15.60 14.12 6.50
CA GLU A 145 -14.98 12.94 7.13
C GLU A 145 -13.82 12.35 6.32
N ASP A 146 -13.62 12.78 5.06
CA ASP A 146 -12.58 12.22 4.18
C ASP A 146 -11.17 12.79 4.47
N MET A 147 -11.08 13.81 5.35
CA MET A 147 -9.83 14.44 5.73
C MET A 147 -9.25 13.85 7.03
N LYS A 148 -7.93 13.62 7.03
CA LYS A 148 -7.20 13.30 8.25
C LYS A 148 -7.25 14.49 9.22
N PRO A 149 -7.19 14.24 10.55
CA PRO A 149 -7.06 15.30 11.54
C PRO A 149 -5.89 16.24 11.19
N GLY A 150 -6.14 17.55 11.16
CA GLY A 150 -5.15 18.59 10.84
C GLY A 150 -4.96 18.91 9.35
N GLN A 151 -5.51 18.13 8.42
CA GLN A 151 -5.45 18.45 6.98
C GLN A 151 -6.27 19.68 6.62
N ARG A 152 -7.44 19.84 7.23
CA ARG A 152 -8.29 21.02 7.02
C ARG A 152 -7.59 22.31 7.46
N GLU A 153 -6.92 22.28 8.60
CA GLU A 153 -6.14 23.41 9.11
C GLU A 153 -4.95 23.72 8.20
N LYS A 154 -4.22 22.70 7.73
CA LYS A 154 -3.15 22.86 6.73
C LYS A 154 -3.65 23.49 5.43
N LEU A 155 -4.80 23.04 4.93
CA LEU A 155 -5.42 23.58 3.72
C LEU A 155 -5.78 25.05 3.90
N GLU A 156 -6.46 25.37 5.01
CA GLU A 156 -6.89 26.73 5.32
C GLU A 156 -5.69 27.68 5.47
N ASN A 157 -4.64 27.27 6.18
CA ASN A 157 -3.39 28.03 6.29
C ASN A 157 -2.73 28.27 4.93
N THR A 158 -2.72 27.25 4.05
CA THR A 158 -2.15 27.36 2.71
C THR A 158 -2.96 28.33 1.84
N LEU A 159 -4.29 28.26 1.91
CA LEU A 159 -5.18 29.15 1.19
C LEU A 159 -5.08 30.60 1.70
N MET A 160 -5.04 30.82 3.01
CA MET A 160 -4.86 32.17 3.57
C MET A 160 -3.52 32.80 3.15
N ALA A 161 -2.44 32.01 3.15
CA ALA A 161 -1.13 32.48 2.69
C ALA A 161 -1.14 32.83 1.19
N ALA A 162 -1.74 31.96 0.38
CA ALA A 162 -1.88 32.15 -1.06
C ALA A 162 -2.78 33.36 -1.40
N GLN A 163 -3.88 33.55 -0.68
CA GLN A 163 -4.80 34.67 -0.84
C GLN A 163 -4.10 36.00 -0.54
N LYS A 164 -3.27 36.05 0.51
CA LYS A 164 -2.46 37.24 0.81
C LYS A 164 -1.50 37.57 -0.34
N ILE A 165 -0.85 36.57 -0.94
CA ILE A 165 0.04 36.77 -2.08
C ILE A 165 -0.75 37.23 -3.31
N PHE A 166 -1.92 36.62 -3.57
CA PHE A 166 -2.82 37.00 -4.65
C PHE A 166 -3.30 38.44 -4.50
N GLU A 167 -3.64 38.89 -3.29
CA GLU A 167 -4.00 40.29 -2.99
C GLU A 167 -2.81 41.24 -3.14
N GLU A 168 -1.61 40.85 -2.69
CA GLU A 168 -0.37 41.61 -2.90
C GLU A 168 -0.02 41.75 -4.39
N HIS A 169 -0.33 40.73 -5.20
CA HIS A 169 -0.18 40.73 -6.66
C HIS A 169 -1.45 41.18 -7.39
N GLY A 170 -2.48 41.62 -6.64
CA GLY A 170 -3.83 41.87 -7.13
C GLY A 170 -4.09 43.29 -7.63
N ASP A 171 -3.08 44.17 -7.57
CA ASP A 171 -3.19 45.55 -8.06
C ASP A 171 -2.20 45.98 -9.21
N PRO A 172 -1.50 45.09 -9.94
CA PRO A 172 -0.73 45.52 -11.11
C PRO A 172 -1.64 45.79 -12.32
N HIS A 173 -2.81 45.16 -12.42
CA HIS A 173 -3.71 45.38 -13.56
C HIS A 173 -4.51 46.69 -13.45
N ASP A 174 -4.97 47.05 -12.25
CA ASP A 174 -5.66 48.31 -12.01
C ASP A 174 -4.67 49.49 -12.02
N SER A 175 -3.46 49.34 -11.44
CA SER A 175 -2.41 50.35 -11.57
C SER A 175 -1.89 50.50 -13.01
N LEU A 176 -1.72 49.41 -13.77
CA LEU A 176 -1.33 49.48 -15.18
C LEU A 176 -2.42 50.12 -16.05
N ALA A 177 -3.70 49.83 -15.78
CA ALA A 177 -4.81 50.46 -16.48
C ALA A 177 -4.84 51.98 -16.22
N GLN A 178 -4.62 52.40 -14.97
CA GLN A 178 -4.51 53.82 -14.61
C GLN A 178 -3.28 54.48 -15.25
N ASP A 179 -2.13 53.81 -15.26
CA ASP A 179 -0.91 54.32 -15.90
C ASP A 179 -1.05 54.45 -17.41
N LEU A 180 -1.73 53.50 -18.07
CA LEU A 180 -2.03 53.57 -19.50
C LEU A 180 -2.99 54.71 -19.83
N GLN A 181 -4.02 54.93 -19.02
CA GLN A 181 -4.93 56.06 -19.18
C GLN A 181 -4.18 57.39 -18.99
N ALA A 182 -3.34 57.51 -17.95
CA ALA A 182 -2.52 58.70 -17.73
C ALA A 182 -1.52 58.93 -18.87
N PHE A 183 -0.97 57.86 -19.46
CA PHE A 183 -0.11 57.94 -20.63
C PHE A 183 -0.87 58.43 -21.87
N GLU A 184 -2.06 57.90 -22.13
CA GLU A 184 -2.92 58.33 -23.25
C GLU A 184 -3.25 59.83 -23.16
N GLU A 185 -3.61 60.32 -21.96
CA GLU A 185 -3.86 61.73 -21.72
C GLU A 185 -2.63 62.60 -21.98
N ARG A 186 -1.44 62.17 -21.52
CA ARG A 186 -0.18 62.88 -21.78
C ARG A 186 0.15 62.93 -23.27
N VAL A 187 -0.05 61.84 -23.99
CA VAL A 187 0.14 61.80 -25.45
C VAL A 187 -0.84 62.76 -26.14
N GLY A 188 -2.11 62.79 -25.72
CA GLY A 188 -3.09 63.76 -26.22
C GLY A 188 -2.69 65.22 -25.99
N GLN A 189 -2.15 65.54 -24.81
CA GLN A 189 -1.61 66.86 -24.51
C GLN A 189 -0.39 67.21 -25.36
N ILE A 190 0.52 66.27 -25.59
CA ILE A 190 1.69 66.48 -26.46
C ILE A 190 1.25 66.67 -27.91
N ALA A 191 0.30 65.89 -28.40
CA ALA A 191 -0.23 66.00 -29.75
C ALA A 191 -0.90 67.35 -29.98
N SER A 192 -1.73 67.80 -29.03
CA SER A 192 -2.38 69.11 -29.11
C SER A 192 -1.36 70.27 -29.08
N LYS A 193 -0.38 70.24 -28.16
CA LYS A 193 0.71 71.22 -28.11
C LYS A 193 1.50 71.24 -29.42
N THR A 194 1.87 70.07 -29.94
CA THR A 194 2.59 69.94 -31.21
C THR A 194 1.78 70.53 -32.36
N LYS A 195 0.49 70.23 -32.45
CA LYS A 195 -0.41 70.78 -33.48
C LYS A 195 -0.45 72.31 -33.43
N THR A 196 -0.58 72.88 -32.23
CA THR A 196 -0.57 74.34 -32.04
C THR A 196 0.77 74.93 -32.48
N THR A 197 1.89 74.39 -32.01
CA THR A 197 3.23 74.86 -32.38
C THR A 197 3.47 74.79 -33.88
N VAL A 198 3.06 73.69 -34.54
CA VAL A 198 3.18 73.54 -36.00
C VAL A 198 2.32 74.56 -36.73
N SER A 199 1.09 74.80 -36.28
CA SER A 199 0.21 75.82 -36.85
C SER A 199 0.79 77.23 -36.71
N GLU A 200 1.35 77.56 -35.54
CA GLU A 200 2.03 78.83 -35.29
C GLU A 200 3.26 78.99 -36.19
N LEU A 201 4.08 77.94 -36.32
CA LEU A 201 5.28 77.95 -37.18
C LEU A 201 4.90 78.14 -38.65
N GLN A 202 3.83 77.48 -39.11
CA GLN A 202 3.31 77.63 -40.47
C GLN A 202 2.77 79.03 -40.72
N GLN A 203 2.09 79.64 -39.74
CA GLN A 203 1.65 81.03 -39.83
C GLN A 203 2.84 81.99 -39.92
N GLN A 204 3.86 81.81 -39.07
CA GLN A 204 5.08 82.62 -39.11
C GLN A 204 5.80 82.50 -40.45
N TYR A 205 5.92 81.27 -40.98
CA TYR A 205 6.50 81.01 -42.29
C TYR A 205 5.73 81.75 -43.40
N ASN A 206 4.40 81.68 -43.41
CA ASN A 206 3.57 82.37 -44.39
C ASN A 206 3.71 83.91 -44.31
N VAL A 207 3.80 84.47 -43.10
CA VAL A 207 4.03 85.91 -42.91
C VAL A 207 5.41 86.32 -43.45
N GLN A 208 6.46 85.56 -43.15
CA GLN A 208 7.82 85.84 -43.66
C GLN A 208 7.90 85.70 -45.18
N LYS A 209 7.32 84.64 -45.74
CA LYS A 209 7.18 84.42 -47.18
C LYS A 209 6.52 85.62 -47.86
N ASN A 210 5.37 86.08 -47.34
CA ASN A 210 4.65 87.23 -47.90
C ASN A 210 5.47 88.54 -47.81
N LYS A 211 6.22 88.75 -46.72
CA LYS A 211 7.14 89.90 -46.62
C LYS A 211 8.23 89.84 -47.68
N LEU A 212 8.83 88.66 -47.88
CA LEU A 212 9.87 88.45 -48.89
C LEU A 212 9.34 88.72 -50.31
N PHE A 213 8.17 88.17 -50.66
CA PHE A 213 7.54 88.40 -51.97
C PHE A 213 7.20 89.87 -52.20
N LYS A 214 6.67 90.58 -51.18
CA LYS A 214 6.41 92.03 -51.29
C LYS A 214 7.69 92.83 -51.49
N GLY A 215 8.77 92.48 -50.78
CA GLY A 215 10.08 93.10 -50.96
C GLY A 215 10.65 92.86 -52.35
N LEU A 216 10.58 91.61 -52.84
CA LEU A 216 11.03 91.23 -54.18
C LEU A 216 10.22 91.95 -55.26
N HIS A 217 8.89 92.00 -55.11
CA HIS A 217 8.01 92.70 -56.05
C HIS A 217 8.36 94.18 -56.16
N ARG A 218 8.57 94.86 -55.02
CA ARG A 218 9.00 96.26 -54.99
C ARG A 218 10.36 96.47 -55.67
N HIS A 219 11.31 95.54 -55.48
CA HIS A 219 12.60 95.61 -56.18
C HIS A 219 12.46 95.41 -57.69
N ILE A 220 11.59 94.49 -58.12
CA ILE A 220 11.30 94.28 -59.55
C ILE A 220 10.63 95.52 -60.16
N GLU A 221 9.65 96.13 -59.48
CA GLU A 221 9.02 97.38 -59.92
C GLU A 221 10.02 98.53 -60.03
N LEU A 222 10.94 98.66 -59.07
CA LEU A 222 12.00 99.67 -59.12
C LEU A 222 12.97 99.43 -60.28
N LEU A 223 13.29 98.17 -60.61
CA LEU A 223 14.12 97.82 -61.75
C LEU A 223 13.38 98.00 -63.09
N ALA A 224 12.07 97.81 -63.13
CA ALA A 224 11.25 98.01 -64.32
C ALA A 224 10.93 99.50 -64.59
N ALA A 225 11.13 100.38 -63.60
CA ALA A 225 10.96 101.83 -63.70
C ALA A 225 12.26 102.58 -64.08
N LEU A 226 13.36 101.83 -64.27
CA LEU A 226 14.64 102.29 -64.84
C LEU A 226 14.68 102.00 -66.35
#